data_AF-A0AAU4SD06-F1
#
_entry.id   AF-A0AAU4SD06-F1
#
_cell.length_a   1.000
_cell.length_b   1.000
_cell.length_c   1.000
_cell.angle_alpha   90.00
_cell.angle_beta   90.00
_cell.angle_gamma   90.00
#
_symmetry.space_group_name_H-M   'P 1'
#
loop_
_entity.id
_entity.type
_entity.pdbx_description
1 polymer ?
#
loop_
_entity_poly.entity_id
_entity_poly.type
_entity_poly.pdbx_seq_one_letter_code
_entity_poly.pdbx_strand_id
1 'polypeptide(L)'
;MVTGTAGSATVLDSATRELTRILLLFSLGCRVRPPGPAPEGLVDRFPFGRFRPHLESGEAVLPVPVLTERIAPGDLKLPDGDHGLTLASVDLLVVATPRGDATLLLDCEFAGDTDPLAVASWLATTCFEREHLELGDRPLLEVLKERLGLTDPLTFGLNVHQLVYPGGRLREELLAHADESRRSALLNRIIYRGKMPAEAADRLTVSVPPNLKNHGVTLSAHGRGVSVQAGWATHVENGLAVVALGMISALAVLQRTRLAAFAMMKQNEQALTDSPSEIRTLISRLSDGVNELQLDLAFGVEAYVDSLLIPEMLTEGFQSSLRDTLGIRDSLDNSARMVERLTSVINARSAALDAALAERDERQNRVISALVAAATLIALPPTLLLAFFGVNATNVDEGRSILDLGRYGAAYALAWLPFVVLVVIGYFLLRRVSRRPGTLLPASDPPTAPVPAPRTSTGS
;
A
#
# COMPACT_ATOMS: atom_id res chain seq x y z
N MET A 1 -10.27 30.01 -42.30
CA MET A 1 -8.94 30.65 -42.20
C MET A 1 -9.10 32.15 -42.01
N VAL A 2 -9.01 32.60 -40.77
CA VAL A 2 -8.58 33.94 -40.40
C VAL A 2 -7.59 33.71 -39.26
N THR A 3 -6.31 33.78 -39.61
CA THR A 3 -5.16 33.71 -38.70
C THR A 3 -5.08 35.01 -37.93
N GLY A 4 -5.62 35.01 -36.71
CA GLY A 4 -5.36 36.04 -35.72
C GLY A 4 -4.19 35.60 -34.85
N THR A 5 -3.03 36.20 -35.05
CA THR A 5 -1.92 36.20 -34.09
C THR A 5 -2.39 36.85 -32.79
N ALA A 6 -2.88 36.05 -31.85
CA ALA A 6 -3.15 36.50 -30.49
C ALA A 6 -1.81 36.64 -29.77
N GLY A 7 -1.40 37.89 -29.55
CA GLY A 7 -0.27 38.21 -28.70
C GLY A 7 -0.43 37.60 -27.31
N SER A 8 0.72 37.31 -26.69
CA SER A 8 0.90 36.97 -25.28
C SER A 8 0.26 38.01 -24.37
N ALA A 9 -1.07 37.95 -24.21
CA ALA A 9 -1.76 38.64 -23.14
C ALA A 9 -1.36 37.93 -21.84
N THR A 10 -0.77 38.68 -20.90
CA THR A 10 -0.55 38.23 -19.52
C THR A 10 -1.89 37.80 -18.94
N VAL A 11 -2.14 36.48 -18.91
CA VAL A 11 -3.33 35.91 -18.28
C VAL A 11 -3.19 36.14 -16.78
N LEU A 12 -4.08 36.95 -16.20
CA LEU A 12 -4.08 37.21 -14.76
C LEU A 12 -4.45 35.94 -14.01
N ASP A 13 -3.75 35.66 -12.92
CA ASP A 13 -4.04 34.51 -12.06
C ASP A 13 -5.26 34.74 -11.15
N SER A 14 -5.73 35.97 -11.02
CA SER A 14 -6.95 36.31 -10.28
C SER A 14 -8.14 36.50 -11.23
N ALA A 15 -9.32 36.04 -10.82
CA ALA A 15 -10.57 36.27 -11.53
C ALA A 15 -11.77 36.36 -10.58
N THR A 16 -12.90 36.73 -11.14
CA THR A 16 -14.21 36.71 -10.49
C THR A 16 -15.06 35.62 -11.11
N ARG A 17 -15.82 34.88 -10.32
CA ARG A 17 -16.80 33.92 -10.82
C ARG A 17 -18.19 34.21 -10.28
N GLU A 18 -19.20 33.98 -11.10
CA GLU A 18 -20.61 34.15 -10.70
C GLU A 18 -21.10 32.94 -9.91
N LEU A 19 -20.84 31.73 -10.42
CA LEU A 19 -21.28 30.47 -9.82
C LEU A 19 -20.25 29.94 -8.83
N THR A 20 -20.71 29.41 -7.69
CA THR A 20 -19.82 28.64 -6.79
C THR A 20 -19.59 27.26 -7.39
N ARG A 21 -18.33 26.84 -7.49
CA ARG A 21 -17.95 25.49 -7.94
C ARG A 21 -17.47 24.67 -6.76
N ILE A 22 -17.91 23.43 -6.65
CA ILE A 22 -17.43 22.47 -5.65
C ILE A 22 -16.96 21.22 -6.39
N LEU A 23 -15.67 20.91 -6.24
CA LEU A 23 -15.07 19.71 -6.77
C LEU A 23 -14.91 18.69 -5.64
N LEU A 24 -15.62 17.56 -5.76
CA LEU A 24 -15.57 16.47 -4.80
C LEU A 24 -14.59 15.41 -5.30
N LEU A 25 -13.57 15.08 -4.52
CA LEU A 25 -12.59 14.04 -4.82
C LEU A 25 -12.80 12.85 -3.89
N PHE A 26 -13.17 11.71 -4.44
CA PHE A 26 -13.39 10.47 -3.71
C PHE A 26 -12.42 9.40 -4.19
N SER A 27 -11.55 8.93 -3.29
CA SER A 27 -10.82 7.68 -3.55
C SER A 27 -11.81 6.52 -3.73
N LEU A 28 -11.54 5.61 -4.67
CA LEU A 28 -12.32 4.38 -4.86
C LEU A 28 -11.52 3.16 -4.37
N GLY A 29 -12.24 2.17 -3.86
CA GLY A 29 -11.66 0.92 -3.33
C GLY A 29 -11.16 -0.06 -4.39
N CYS A 30 -11.29 0.27 -5.69
CA CYS A 30 -10.93 -0.60 -6.80
C CYS A 30 -9.66 -0.15 -7.53
N ARG A 31 -9.11 -1.05 -8.33
CA ARG A 31 -8.20 -0.71 -9.42
C ARG A 31 -8.92 -0.82 -10.76
N VAL A 32 -8.88 0.24 -11.55
CA VAL A 32 -9.38 0.28 -12.93
C VAL A 32 -8.18 0.36 -13.84
N ARG A 33 -8.04 -0.59 -14.77
CA ARG A 33 -7.01 -0.46 -15.79
C ARG A 33 -7.38 0.72 -16.69
N PRO A 34 -6.50 1.72 -16.84
CA PRO A 34 -6.73 2.74 -17.84
C PRO A 34 -6.88 2.04 -19.21
N PRO A 35 -7.79 2.51 -20.08
CA PRO A 35 -7.84 2.02 -21.44
C PRO A 35 -6.46 2.20 -22.10
N GLY A 36 -6.22 1.55 -23.25
CA GLY A 36 -5.09 1.90 -24.13
C GLY A 36 -5.11 3.41 -24.48
N PRO A 37 -4.20 3.93 -25.32
CA PRO A 37 -3.99 5.38 -25.49
C PRO A 37 -5.33 6.13 -25.53
N ALA A 38 -5.64 6.82 -24.42
CA ALA A 38 -6.94 7.40 -24.21
C ALA A 38 -7.10 8.55 -25.23
N PRO A 39 -8.29 8.70 -25.85
CA PRO A 39 -8.48 9.70 -26.90
C PRO A 39 -8.38 11.14 -26.38
N GLU A 40 -8.58 11.39 -25.08
CA GLU A 40 -8.42 12.71 -24.46
C GLU A 40 -7.75 12.58 -23.08
N GLY A 41 -6.67 13.32 -22.87
CA GLY A 41 -6.00 13.43 -21.57
C GLY A 41 -6.71 14.40 -20.63
N LEU A 42 -6.31 14.41 -19.35
CA LEU A 42 -6.84 15.39 -18.39
C LEU A 42 -6.62 16.83 -18.87
N VAL A 43 -5.47 17.06 -19.54
CA VAL A 43 -5.01 18.36 -20.06
C VAL A 43 -5.89 18.91 -21.18
N ASP A 44 -6.54 18.03 -21.95
CA ASP A 44 -7.45 18.43 -23.02
C ASP A 44 -8.83 18.79 -22.50
N ARG A 45 -9.20 18.23 -21.35
CA ARG A 45 -10.53 18.39 -20.78
C ARG A 45 -10.73 19.69 -20.00
N PHE A 46 -9.69 20.16 -19.31
CA PHE A 46 -9.79 21.37 -18.49
C PHE A 46 -8.88 22.49 -19.03
N PRO A 47 -9.32 23.75 -18.95
CA PRO A 47 -8.47 24.87 -19.30
C PRO A 47 -7.39 25.05 -18.23
N PHE A 48 -6.15 24.69 -18.54
CA PHE A 48 -4.98 24.86 -17.67
C PHE A 48 -4.15 26.11 -17.97
N GLY A 49 -4.49 26.87 -19.03
CA GLY A 49 -3.83 28.11 -19.38
C GLY A 49 -2.31 27.97 -19.40
N ARG A 50 -1.62 28.79 -18.59
CA ARG A 50 -0.14 28.78 -18.49
C ARG A 50 0.45 27.49 -17.94
N PHE A 51 -0.33 26.66 -17.24
CA PHE A 51 0.14 25.38 -16.68
C PHE A 51 0.09 24.21 -17.67
N ARG A 52 -0.58 24.39 -18.81
CA ARG A 52 -0.76 23.34 -19.83
C ARG A 52 0.57 22.69 -20.26
N PRO A 53 1.62 23.44 -20.64
CA PRO A 53 2.88 22.81 -21.09
C PRO A 53 3.56 21.95 -20.03
N HIS A 54 3.43 22.33 -18.75
CA HIS A 54 3.98 21.55 -17.64
C HIS A 54 3.25 20.21 -17.49
N LEU A 55 1.92 20.23 -17.57
CA LEU A 55 1.10 19.03 -17.48
C LEU A 55 1.28 18.11 -18.69
N GLU A 56 1.44 18.65 -19.90
CA GLU A 56 1.76 17.86 -21.10
C GLU A 56 3.12 17.16 -20.95
N SER A 57 4.11 17.83 -20.36
CA SER A 57 5.42 17.20 -20.10
C SER A 57 5.37 16.08 -19.06
N GLY A 58 4.40 16.15 -18.13
CA GLY A 58 4.18 15.18 -17.06
C GLY A 58 3.07 14.16 -17.35
N GLU A 59 2.56 14.06 -18.59
CA GLU A 59 1.37 13.27 -18.92
C GLU A 59 1.47 11.81 -18.46
N ALA A 60 2.66 11.20 -18.57
CA ALA A 60 2.90 9.81 -18.21
C ALA A 60 2.66 9.48 -16.72
N VAL A 61 2.69 10.49 -15.84
CA VAL A 61 2.45 10.33 -14.40
C VAL A 61 1.07 10.87 -13.98
N LEU A 62 0.37 11.59 -14.85
CA LEU A 62 -0.97 12.11 -14.54
C LEU A 62 -2.01 10.99 -14.50
N PRO A 63 -3.01 11.09 -13.62
CA PRO A 63 -4.19 10.24 -13.68
C PRO A 63 -4.91 10.41 -15.03
N VAL A 64 -5.27 9.29 -15.64
CA VAL A 64 -5.93 9.24 -16.95
C VAL A 64 -7.44 9.11 -16.75
N PRO A 65 -8.27 9.89 -17.44
CA PRO A 65 -9.72 9.72 -17.44
C PRO A 65 -10.11 8.33 -17.99
N VAL A 66 -10.89 7.57 -17.22
CA VAL A 66 -11.43 6.25 -17.61
C VAL A 66 -12.93 6.30 -17.86
N LEU A 67 -13.64 7.21 -17.19
CA LEU A 67 -15.06 7.48 -17.42
C LEU A 67 -15.28 8.98 -17.31
N THR A 68 -16.11 9.49 -18.20
CA THR A 68 -16.38 10.91 -18.32
C THR A 68 -17.80 11.12 -18.77
N GLU A 69 -18.59 11.85 -17.99
CA GLU A 69 -20.01 12.05 -18.28
C GLU A 69 -20.51 13.36 -17.70
N ARG A 70 -21.33 14.07 -18.47
CA ARG A 70 -22.10 15.20 -17.97
C ARG A 70 -23.45 14.71 -17.48
N ILE A 71 -23.77 15.00 -16.24
CA ILE A 71 -24.99 14.54 -15.56
C ILE A 71 -26.01 15.67 -15.56
N ALA A 72 -27.29 15.36 -15.77
CA ALA A 72 -28.34 16.35 -15.59
C ALA A 72 -28.43 16.72 -14.10
N PRO A 73 -28.52 18.01 -13.72
CA PRO A 73 -28.43 18.39 -12.31
C PRO A 73 -29.43 17.68 -11.38
N GLY A 74 -30.64 17.38 -11.86
CA GLY A 74 -31.66 16.67 -11.08
C GLY A 74 -31.41 15.16 -10.90
N ASP A 75 -30.43 14.59 -11.61
CA ASP A 75 -30.08 13.18 -11.51
C ASP A 75 -29.12 12.92 -10.35
N LEU A 76 -28.28 13.87 -9.95
CA LEU A 76 -27.44 13.70 -8.76
C LEU A 76 -28.28 14.00 -7.51
N LYS A 77 -28.62 12.96 -6.73
CA LYS A 77 -29.43 13.12 -5.51
C LYS A 77 -28.63 12.85 -4.25
N LEU A 78 -28.83 13.72 -3.26
CA LEU A 78 -28.30 13.58 -1.90
C LEU A 78 -29.42 13.07 -0.96
N PRO A 79 -29.09 12.30 0.09
CA PRO A 79 -30.08 11.72 0.99
C PRO A 79 -30.96 12.76 1.71
N ASP A 80 -30.40 13.92 2.05
CA ASP A 80 -31.11 15.03 2.71
C ASP A 80 -31.48 16.17 1.73
N GLY A 81 -31.40 15.92 0.42
CA GLY A 81 -31.61 16.92 -0.62
C GLY A 81 -30.51 17.97 -0.71
N ASP A 82 -30.83 19.07 -1.39
CA ASP A 82 -29.83 20.01 -1.89
C ASP A 82 -29.40 21.11 -0.89
N HIS A 83 -29.87 21.04 0.36
CA HIS A 83 -29.55 22.02 1.43
C HIS A 83 -29.81 23.50 1.05
N GLY A 84 -30.71 23.75 0.09
CA GLY A 84 -31.01 25.09 -0.42
C GLY A 84 -30.03 25.60 -1.49
N LEU A 85 -29.07 24.78 -1.92
CA LEU A 85 -28.24 25.07 -3.09
C LEU A 85 -29.01 24.70 -4.37
N THR A 86 -28.79 25.44 -5.45
CA THR A 86 -29.38 25.11 -6.76
C THR A 86 -28.28 24.61 -7.68
N LEU A 87 -28.22 23.30 -7.90
CA LEU A 87 -27.22 22.68 -8.75
C LEU A 87 -27.47 23.04 -10.22
N ALA A 88 -26.49 23.68 -10.87
CA ALA A 88 -26.57 24.17 -12.24
C ALA A 88 -25.96 23.17 -13.25
N SER A 89 -24.87 22.51 -12.86
CA SER A 89 -24.23 21.46 -13.65
C SER A 89 -23.45 20.51 -12.77
N VAL A 90 -23.31 19.27 -13.24
CA VAL A 90 -22.45 18.24 -12.67
C VAL A 90 -21.71 17.54 -13.79
N ASP A 91 -20.39 17.54 -13.72
CA ASP A 91 -19.55 16.67 -14.54
C ASP A 91 -18.96 15.56 -13.64
N LEU A 92 -19.18 14.31 -14.05
CA LEU A 92 -18.62 13.13 -13.41
C LEU A 92 -17.40 12.66 -14.19
N LEU A 93 -16.31 12.48 -13.46
CA LEU A 93 -15.06 11.97 -13.99
C LEU A 93 -14.55 10.85 -13.09
N VAL A 94 -14.21 9.71 -13.66
CA VAL A 94 -13.37 8.72 -12.97
C VAL A 94 -12.03 8.77 -13.64
N VAL A 95 -10.98 8.95 -12.85
CA VAL A 95 -9.59 8.90 -13.31
C VAL A 95 -8.88 7.73 -12.65
N ALA A 96 -7.90 7.16 -13.34
CA ALA A 96 -7.04 6.11 -12.81
C ALA A 96 -5.58 6.54 -12.91
N THR A 97 -4.79 6.30 -11.86
CA THR A 97 -3.33 6.43 -11.94
C THR A 97 -2.76 5.42 -12.95
N PRO A 98 -1.49 5.54 -13.39
CA PRO A 98 -0.85 4.52 -14.22
C PRO A 98 -0.84 3.11 -13.58
N ARG A 99 -0.91 3.02 -12.24
CA ARG A 99 -1.08 1.74 -11.51
C ARG A 99 -2.53 1.27 -11.39
N GLY A 100 -3.46 2.04 -11.94
CA GLY A 100 -4.88 1.76 -12.02
C GLY A 100 -5.67 2.21 -10.79
N ASP A 101 -5.10 2.97 -9.87
CA ASP A 101 -5.81 3.40 -8.67
C ASP A 101 -6.85 4.46 -9.03
N ALA A 102 -8.12 4.16 -8.78
CA ALA A 102 -9.22 4.97 -9.27
C ALA A 102 -9.66 6.05 -8.25
N THR A 103 -9.95 7.24 -8.77
CA THR A 103 -10.51 8.37 -8.04
C THR A 103 -11.71 8.90 -8.81
N LEU A 104 -12.83 9.08 -8.12
CA LEU A 104 -14.03 9.73 -8.63
C LEU A 104 -13.95 11.23 -8.35
N LEU A 105 -14.23 12.04 -9.36
CA LEU A 105 -14.41 13.47 -9.30
C LEU A 105 -15.86 13.80 -9.66
N LEU A 106 -16.52 14.58 -8.82
CA LEU A 106 -17.77 15.24 -9.16
C LEU A 106 -17.51 16.74 -9.17
N ASP A 107 -17.58 17.36 -10.34
CA ASP A 107 -17.40 18.79 -10.53
C ASP A 107 -18.77 19.47 -10.62
N CYS A 108 -19.17 20.10 -9.53
CA CYS A 108 -20.51 20.67 -9.36
C CYS A 108 -20.45 22.19 -9.42
N GLU A 109 -21.31 22.82 -10.22
CA GLU A 109 -21.51 24.27 -10.20
C GLU A 109 -22.89 24.62 -9.67
N PHE A 110 -22.99 25.65 -8.85
CA PHE A 110 -24.22 26.08 -8.19
C PHE A 110 -24.63 27.48 -8.63
N ALA A 111 -25.89 27.61 -9.02
CA ALA A 111 -26.53 28.86 -9.39
C ALA A 111 -27.06 29.62 -8.17
N GLY A 112 -27.12 30.94 -8.31
CA GLY A 112 -27.64 31.85 -7.31
C GLY A 112 -26.69 32.10 -6.14
N ASP A 113 -27.21 32.74 -5.10
CA ASP A 113 -26.45 33.02 -3.88
C ASP A 113 -26.25 31.76 -3.06
N THR A 114 -25.01 31.28 -2.98
CA THR A 114 -24.65 30.13 -2.16
C THR A 114 -24.38 30.55 -0.72
N ASP A 115 -25.32 30.27 0.17
CA ASP A 115 -25.15 30.51 1.61
C ASP A 115 -24.03 29.61 2.20
N PRO A 116 -23.11 30.16 3.03
CA PRO A 116 -22.04 29.37 3.64
C PRO A 116 -22.49 28.16 4.45
N LEU A 117 -23.67 28.22 5.11
CA LEU A 117 -24.19 27.08 5.88
C LEU A 117 -24.75 26.00 4.95
N ALA A 118 -25.41 26.39 3.86
CA ALA A 118 -25.84 25.47 2.81
C ALA A 118 -24.64 24.73 2.19
N VAL A 119 -23.57 25.46 1.83
CA VAL A 119 -22.31 24.86 1.35
C VAL A 119 -21.72 23.90 2.37
N ALA A 120 -21.62 24.32 3.64
CA ALA A 120 -21.08 23.46 4.70
C ALA A 120 -21.90 22.18 4.91
N SER A 121 -23.23 22.25 4.83
CA SER A 121 -24.14 21.11 4.96
C SER A 121 -24.01 20.16 3.77
N TRP A 122 -23.95 20.70 2.55
CA TRP A 122 -23.68 19.91 1.34
C TRP A 122 -22.35 19.16 1.43
N LEU A 123 -21.28 19.84 1.87
CA LEU A 123 -19.97 19.22 2.08
C LEU A 123 -20.01 18.13 3.16
N ALA A 124 -20.81 18.31 4.21
CA ALA A 124 -21.02 17.31 5.25
C ALA A 124 -21.70 16.06 4.69
N THR A 125 -22.84 16.19 4.02
CA THR A 125 -23.59 15.06 3.44
C THR A 125 -22.73 14.31 2.42
N THR A 126 -22.11 15.03 1.48
CA THR A 126 -21.23 14.41 0.47
C THR A 126 -19.95 13.81 1.04
N CYS A 127 -19.56 14.12 2.29
CA CYS A 127 -18.43 13.48 2.96
C CYS A 127 -18.86 12.26 3.79
N PHE A 128 -19.85 12.44 4.67
CA PHE A 128 -20.22 11.44 5.68
C PHE A 128 -21.24 10.42 5.18
N GLU A 129 -22.10 10.82 4.26
CA GLU A 129 -23.19 9.99 3.72
C GLU A 129 -22.99 9.68 2.24
N ARG A 130 -21.73 9.76 1.78
CA ARG A 130 -21.34 9.52 0.38
C ARG A 130 -21.83 8.18 -0.17
N GLU A 131 -21.96 7.16 0.68
CA GLU A 131 -22.46 5.83 0.31
C GLU A 131 -23.93 5.84 -0.14
N HIS A 132 -24.69 6.86 0.27
CA HIS A 132 -26.10 7.05 -0.09
C HIS A 132 -26.30 8.06 -1.23
N LEU A 133 -25.23 8.47 -1.93
CA LEU A 133 -25.38 9.29 -3.13
C LEU A 133 -26.03 8.46 -4.23
N GLU A 134 -26.99 9.06 -4.93
CA GLU A 134 -27.72 8.42 -6.02
C GLU A 134 -27.50 9.16 -7.33
N LEU A 135 -27.55 8.40 -8.41
CA LEU A 135 -27.57 8.90 -9.78
C LEU A 135 -28.85 8.40 -10.47
N GLY A 136 -29.81 9.29 -10.67
CA GLY A 136 -31.18 8.97 -11.03
C GLY A 136 -31.93 8.40 -9.82
N ASP A 137 -32.33 7.14 -9.90
CA ASP A 137 -33.01 6.40 -8.82
C ASP A 137 -32.16 5.19 -8.36
N ARG A 138 -30.84 5.27 -8.55
CA ARG A 138 -29.91 4.17 -8.30
C ARG A 138 -28.69 4.64 -7.50
N PRO A 139 -28.11 3.80 -6.63
CA PRO A 139 -26.87 4.15 -5.93
C PRO A 139 -25.75 4.48 -6.91
N LEU A 140 -25.04 5.58 -6.65
CA LEU A 140 -23.97 6.10 -7.51
C LEU A 140 -22.90 5.04 -7.81
N LEU A 141 -22.49 4.28 -6.79
CA LEU A 141 -21.47 3.24 -6.94
C LEU A 141 -21.92 2.06 -7.82
N GLU A 142 -23.21 1.73 -7.83
CA GLU A 142 -23.73 0.68 -8.72
C GLU A 142 -23.71 1.13 -10.17
N VAL A 143 -24.13 2.37 -10.43
CA VAL A 143 -24.09 2.95 -11.78
C VAL A 143 -22.65 3.04 -12.28
N LEU A 144 -21.73 3.48 -11.43
CA LEU A 144 -20.30 3.53 -11.76
C LEU A 144 -19.72 2.14 -12.03
N LYS A 145 -20.05 1.13 -11.21
CA LYS A 145 -19.61 -0.25 -11.41
C LYS A 145 -19.99 -0.76 -12.80
N GLU A 146 -21.24 -0.56 -13.20
CA GLU A 146 -21.75 -0.99 -14.52
C GLU A 146 -21.04 -0.26 -15.66
N ARG A 147 -20.89 1.07 -15.55
CA ARG A 147 -20.25 1.88 -16.59
C ARG A 147 -18.76 1.57 -16.76
N LEU A 148 -18.08 1.20 -15.67
CA LEU A 148 -16.69 0.78 -15.67
C LEU A 148 -16.50 -0.70 -16.04
N GLY A 149 -17.58 -1.48 -16.18
CA GLY A 149 -17.52 -2.91 -16.50
C GLY A 149 -16.87 -3.75 -15.40
N LEU A 150 -16.99 -3.35 -14.14
CA LEU A 150 -16.35 -4.03 -13.00
C LEU A 150 -17.19 -5.21 -12.52
N THR A 151 -16.54 -6.33 -12.20
CA THR A 151 -17.19 -7.52 -11.64
C THR A 151 -17.43 -7.38 -10.13
N ASP A 152 -16.44 -6.86 -9.42
CA ASP A 152 -16.44 -6.73 -7.96
C ASP A 152 -17.28 -5.54 -7.50
N PRO A 153 -17.84 -5.58 -6.27
CA PRO A 153 -18.55 -4.43 -5.72
C PRO A 153 -17.61 -3.24 -5.57
N LEU A 154 -18.05 -2.08 -6.07
CA LEU A 154 -17.33 -0.83 -5.93
C LEU A 154 -17.63 -0.23 -4.56
N THR A 155 -16.60 0.21 -3.85
CA THR A 155 -16.72 0.91 -2.57
C THR A 155 -16.01 2.26 -2.62
N PHE A 156 -16.47 3.22 -1.84
CA PHE A 156 -15.65 4.39 -1.56
C PHE A 156 -14.43 3.99 -0.73
N GLY A 157 -13.31 4.63 -1.01
CA GLY A 157 -12.17 4.64 -0.11
C GLY A 157 -12.42 5.56 1.08
N LEU A 158 -11.42 5.63 1.95
CA LEU A 158 -11.49 6.40 3.19
C LEU A 158 -11.06 7.87 2.98
N ASN A 159 -10.41 8.17 1.85
CA ASN A 159 -9.90 9.50 1.56
C ASN A 159 -10.87 10.28 0.69
N VAL A 160 -11.24 11.45 1.20
CA VAL A 160 -12.13 12.42 0.56
C VAL A 160 -11.52 13.79 0.73
N HIS A 161 -11.49 14.55 -0.36
CA HIS A 161 -11.14 15.97 -0.31
C HIS A 161 -12.11 16.76 -1.18
N GLN A 162 -12.50 17.94 -0.71
CA GLN A 162 -13.50 18.76 -1.38
C GLN A 162 -12.91 20.15 -1.59
N LEU A 163 -12.84 20.60 -2.83
CA LEU A 163 -12.38 21.95 -3.17
C LEU A 163 -13.60 22.83 -3.43
N VAL A 164 -13.70 23.93 -2.71
CA VAL A 164 -14.73 24.95 -2.88
C VAL A 164 -14.08 26.15 -3.55
N TYR A 165 -14.65 26.56 -4.66
CA TYR A 165 -14.30 27.77 -5.40
C TYR A 165 -15.48 28.74 -5.30
N PRO A 166 -15.47 29.66 -4.33
CA PRO A 166 -16.60 30.56 -4.08
C PRO A 166 -16.89 31.49 -5.26
N GLY A 167 -18.16 31.60 -5.62
CA GLY A 167 -18.69 32.58 -6.56
C GLY A 167 -19.59 33.64 -5.90
N GLY A 168 -19.96 34.64 -6.69
CA GLY A 168 -20.94 35.66 -6.32
C GLY A 168 -20.68 36.29 -4.95
N ARG A 169 -21.74 36.36 -4.13
CA ARG A 169 -21.71 36.94 -2.79
C ARG A 169 -20.76 36.21 -1.83
N LEU A 170 -20.67 34.88 -1.90
CA LEU A 170 -19.79 34.11 -1.01
C LEU A 170 -18.32 34.49 -1.20
N ARG A 171 -17.91 34.70 -2.47
CA ARG A 171 -16.57 35.20 -2.81
C ARG A 171 -16.33 36.59 -2.23
N GLU A 172 -17.30 37.49 -2.38
CA GLU A 172 -17.19 38.87 -1.88
C GLU A 172 -17.05 38.91 -0.35
N GLU A 173 -17.85 38.12 0.37
CA GLU A 173 -17.77 38.04 1.83
C GLU A 173 -16.42 37.47 2.31
N LEU A 174 -15.84 36.51 1.58
CA LEU A 174 -14.53 35.94 1.91
C LEU A 174 -13.36 36.88 1.60
N LEU A 175 -13.45 37.66 0.53
CA LEU A 175 -12.38 38.59 0.11
C LEU A 175 -12.50 39.98 0.75
N ALA A 176 -13.61 40.30 1.42
CA ALA A 176 -13.80 41.58 2.09
C ALA A 176 -12.68 41.89 3.10
N HIS A 177 -12.08 43.08 3.00
CA HIS A 177 -10.96 43.50 3.85
C HIS A 177 -11.33 43.80 5.31
N ALA A 178 -12.60 44.10 5.58
CA ALA A 178 -12.99 44.79 6.81
C ALA A 178 -13.09 43.91 8.08
N ASP A 179 -13.16 42.57 7.96
CA ASP A 179 -13.44 41.70 9.11
C ASP A 179 -12.74 40.32 9.02
N GLU A 180 -11.52 40.24 9.53
CA GLU A 180 -10.74 38.98 9.59
C GLU A 180 -11.42 37.92 10.49
N SER A 181 -12.13 38.34 11.53
CA SER A 181 -12.84 37.42 12.45
C SER A 181 -14.02 36.76 11.74
N ARG A 182 -14.83 37.55 11.04
CA ARG A 182 -15.92 37.02 10.20
C ARG A 182 -15.40 36.13 9.09
N ARG A 183 -14.31 36.51 8.41
CA ARG A 183 -13.69 35.66 7.39
C ARG A 183 -13.25 34.31 7.99
N SER A 184 -12.59 34.35 9.14
CA SER A 184 -12.14 33.14 9.84
C SER A 184 -13.31 32.26 10.27
N ALA A 185 -14.41 32.85 10.77
CA ALA A 185 -15.63 32.12 11.11
C ALA A 185 -16.28 31.46 9.88
N LEU A 186 -16.33 32.16 8.74
CA LEU A 186 -16.83 31.62 7.46
C LEU A 186 -15.96 30.47 6.95
N LEU A 187 -14.64 30.67 6.92
CA LEU A 187 -13.69 29.63 6.51
C LEU A 187 -13.79 28.40 7.40
N ASN A 188 -13.82 28.58 8.72
CA ASN A 188 -13.98 27.47 9.67
C ASN A 188 -15.29 26.73 9.44
N ARG A 189 -16.39 27.45 9.19
CA ARG A 189 -17.69 26.83 8.91
C ARG A 189 -17.61 25.93 7.66
N ILE A 190 -17.00 26.40 6.58
CA ILE A 190 -16.89 25.62 5.34
C ILE A 190 -15.89 24.47 5.51
N ILE A 191 -14.68 24.75 6.00
CA ILE A 191 -13.58 23.78 6.10
C ILE A 191 -13.92 22.63 7.06
N TYR A 192 -14.61 22.92 8.17
CA TYR A 192 -15.08 21.92 9.12
C TYR A 192 -16.51 21.46 8.87
N ARG A 193 -17.09 21.76 7.71
CA ARG A 193 -18.42 21.28 7.28
C ARG A 193 -19.54 21.55 8.29
N GLY A 194 -19.49 22.73 8.92
CA GLY A 194 -20.48 23.19 9.88
C GLY A 194 -20.48 22.45 11.21
N LYS A 195 -19.57 21.48 11.44
CA LYS A 195 -19.53 20.65 12.66
C LYS A 195 -18.83 21.32 13.85
N MET A 196 -18.19 22.48 13.64
CA MET A 196 -17.50 23.20 14.70
C MET A 196 -18.31 24.40 15.23
N PRO A 197 -18.37 24.61 16.56
CA PRO A 197 -18.97 25.81 17.14
C PRO A 197 -18.21 27.07 16.73
N ALA A 198 -18.92 28.15 16.43
CA ALA A 198 -18.33 29.43 16.03
C ALA A 198 -17.38 30.01 17.09
N GLU A 199 -17.60 29.71 18.37
CA GLU A 199 -16.80 30.19 19.50
C GLU A 199 -15.39 29.60 19.58
N ALA A 200 -15.13 28.48 18.88
CA ALA A 200 -13.81 27.84 18.84
C ALA A 200 -12.96 28.27 17.62
N ALA A 201 -13.45 29.19 16.79
CA ALA A 201 -12.84 29.59 15.51
C ALA A 201 -11.40 30.12 15.65
N ASP A 202 -11.09 30.84 16.74
CA ASP A 202 -9.77 31.43 16.98
C ASP A 202 -8.68 30.41 17.36
N ARG A 203 -9.07 29.16 17.70
CA ARG A 203 -8.15 28.10 18.15
C ARG A 203 -7.86 27.04 17.07
N LEU A 204 -8.47 27.18 15.89
CA LEU A 204 -8.40 26.17 14.84
C LEU A 204 -7.31 26.49 13.82
N THR A 205 -6.47 25.49 13.54
CA THR A 205 -5.40 25.52 12.55
C THR A 205 -5.96 25.35 11.14
N VAL A 206 -6.72 26.33 10.65
CA VAL A 206 -6.91 26.49 9.21
C VAL A 206 -5.57 26.91 8.62
N SER A 207 -5.04 26.09 7.72
CA SER A 207 -3.79 26.41 7.04
C SER A 207 -4.09 27.43 5.94
N VAL A 208 -3.42 28.58 5.99
CA VAL A 208 -3.48 29.63 4.98
C VAL A 208 -2.05 29.94 4.54
N PRO A 209 -1.58 29.38 3.40
CA PRO A 209 -0.22 29.62 2.93
C PRO A 209 0.00 31.11 2.66
N PRO A 210 1.08 31.73 3.17
CA PRO A 210 1.28 33.18 3.07
C PRO A 210 1.28 33.69 1.61
N ASN A 211 1.90 32.91 0.73
CA ASN A 211 2.02 33.13 -0.71
C ASN A 211 0.71 32.94 -1.49
N LEU A 212 -0.36 32.46 -0.83
CA LEU A 212 -1.70 32.29 -1.41
C LEU A 212 -2.76 33.17 -0.73
N LYS A 213 -2.33 34.15 0.06
CA LYS A 213 -3.19 35.18 0.65
C LYS A 213 -2.80 36.54 0.05
N ASN A 214 -3.58 37.02 -0.92
CA ASN A 214 -3.51 38.39 -1.37
C ASN A 214 -4.77 39.14 -0.95
N HIS A 215 -4.64 40.02 0.04
CA HIS A 215 -5.77 40.69 0.69
C HIS A 215 -6.68 41.38 -0.33
N GLY A 216 -7.92 40.92 -0.41
CA GLY A 216 -8.92 41.48 -1.33
C GLY A 216 -8.94 40.92 -2.74
N VAL A 217 -7.95 40.12 -3.10
CA VAL A 217 -7.78 39.62 -4.47
C VAL A 217 -7.91 38.11 -4.50
N THR A 218 -7.12 37.40 -3.69
CA THR A 218 -7.13 35.93 -3.65
C THR A 218 -6.95 35.38 -2.24
N LEU A 219 -7.53 34.21 -2.01
CA LEU A 219 -7.46 33.51 -0.73
C LEU A 219 -7.45 32.01 -0.96
N SER A 220 -6.44 31.34 -0.42
CA SER A 220 -6.40 29.88 -0.32
C SER A 220 -6.34 29.46 1.14
N ALA A 221 -7.35 28.74 1.59
CA ALA A 221 -7.43 28.19 2.93
C ALA A 221 -7.78 26.71 2.83
N HIS A 222 -7.27 25.89 3.74
CA HIS A 222 -7.50 24.45 3.68
C HIS A 222 -7.36 23.81 5.05
N GLY A 223 -8.10 22.74 5.23
CA GLY A 223 -7.88 21.74 6.26
C GLY A 223 -7.61 20.38 5.62
N ARG A 224 -7.66 19.32 6.43
CA ARG A 224 -7.38 17.95 5.97
C ARG A 224 -8.35 17.47 4.87
N GLY A 225 -9.63 17.87 4.93
CA GLY A 225 -10.67 17.34 4.06
C GLY A 225 -11.31 18.35 3.11
N VAL A 226 -11.11 19.65 3.32
CA VAL A 226 -11.75 20.70 2.52
C VAL A 226 -10.74 21.82 2.26
N SER A 227 -10.69 22.29 1.01
CA SER A 227 -9.96 23.49 0.61
C SER A 227 -10.94 24.53 0.08
N VAL A 228 -10.71 25.80 0.41
CA VAL A 228 -11.45 26.96 -0.10
C VAL A 228 -10.48 27.84 -0.88
N GLN A 229 -10.82 28.12 -2.13
CA GLN A 229 -9.98 28.82 -3.10
C GLN A 229 -10.78 29.96 -3.72
N ALA A 230 -10.63 31.18 -3.22
CA ALA A 230 -11.41 32.34 -3.66
C ALA A 230 -10.58 33.32 -4.49
N GLY A 231 -11.18 33.85 -5.55
CA GLY A 231 -10.61 34.92 -6.38
C GLY A 231 -9.56 34.47 -7.40
N TRP A 232 -9.32 33.17 -7.53
CA TRP A 232 -8.40 32.61 -8.51
C TRP A 232 -9.07 32.45 -9.88
N ALA A 233 -8.28 32.55 -10.94
CA ALA A 233 -8.73 32.26 -12.31
C ALA A 233 -8.88 30.75 -12.54
N THR A 234 -9.77 30.38 -13.46
CA THR A 234 -10.14 28.97 -13.72
C THR A 234 -8.93 28.07 -14.00
N HIS A 235 -7.90 28.57 -14.69
CA HIS A 235 -6.68 27.79 -14.93
C HIS A 235 -5.89 27.48 -13.65
N VAL A 236 -5.86 28.41 -12.69
CA VAL A 236 -5.26 28.20 -11.37
C VAL A 236 -6.09 27.23 -10.56
N GLU A 237 -7.40 27.40 -10.55
CA GLU A 237 -8.31 26.49 -9.86
C GLU A 237 -8.14 25.03 -10.32
N ASN A 238 -8.03 24.82 -11.64
CA ASN A 238 -7.79 23.50 -12.22
C ASN A 238 -6.39 22.98 -11.89
N GLY A 239 -5.35 23.83 -11.89
CA GLY A 239 -4.01 23.44 -11.44
C GLY A 239 -4.00 22.97 -9.98
N LEU A 240 -4.67 23.70 -9.09
CA LEU A 240 -4.84 23.31 -7.68
C LEU A 240 -5.68 22.03 -7.52
N ALA A 241 -6.68 21.82 -8.38
CA ALA A 241 -7.45 20.57 -8.42
C ALA A 241 -6.57 19.36 -8.76
N VAL A 242 -5.67 19.48 -9.74
CA VAL A 242 -4.71 18.42 -10.09
C VAL A 242 -3.77 18.10 -8.94
N VAL A 243 -3.27 19.12 -8.24
CA VAL A 243 -2.45 18.93 -7.03
C VAL A 243 -3.23 18.16 -5.96
N ALA A 244 -4.46 18.57 -5.66
CA ALA A 244 -5.29 17.88 -4.67
C ALA A 244 -5.62 16.44 -5.09
N LEU A 245 -5.90 16.22 -6.38
CA LEU A 245 -6.11 14.88 -6.95
C LEU A 245 -4.89 13.98 -6.77
N GLY A 246 -3.68 14.48 -7.03
CA GLY A 246 -2.43 13.75 -6.80
C GLY A 246 -2.26 13.38 -5.32
N MET A 247 -2.48 14.33 -4.40
CA MET A 247 -2.37 14.08 -2.96
C MET A 247 -3.36 13.03 -2.45
N ILE A 248 -4.61 13.07 -2.91
CA ILE A 248 -5.63 12.11 -2.49
C ILE A 248 -5.40 10.73 -3.09
N SER A 249 -4.94 10.67 -4.34
CA SER A 249 -4.53 9.41 -4.96
C SER A 249 -3.37 8.79 -4.18
N ALA A 250 -2.34 9.57 -3.85
CA ALA A 250 -1.21 9.12 -3.03
C ALA A 250 -1.65 8.63 -1.64
N LEU A 251 -2.53 9.37 -0.96
CA LEU A 251 -3.04 8.98 0.36
C LEU A 251 -3.87 7.69 0.30
N ALA A 252 -4.64 7.49 -0.77
CA ALA A 252 -5.38 6.25 -1.01
C ALA A 252 -4.45 5.05 -1.20
N VAL A 253 -3.38 5.19 -1.99
CA VAL A 253 -2.36 4.14 -2.14
C VAL A 253 -1.73 3.83 -0.80
N LEU A 254 -1.22 4.83 -0.10
CA LEU A 254 -0.56 4.68 1.20
C LEU A 254 -1.42 3.92 2.21
N GLN A 255 -2.70 4.30 2.31
CA GLN A 255 -3.61 3.66 3.24
C GLN A 255 -3.90 2.20 2.87
N ARG A 256 -4.08 1.89 1.58
CA ARG A 256 -4.23 0.51 1.12
C ARG A 256 -2.98 -0.30 1.41
N THR A 257 -1.79 0.24 1.12
CA THR A 257 -0.50 -0.40 1.42
C THR A 257 -0.41 -0.74 2.91
N ARG A 258 -0.79 0.19 3.79
CA ARG A 258 -0.81 -0.05 5.24
C ARG A 258 -1.78 -1.15 5.64
N LEU A 259 -3.00 -1.16 5.09
CA LEU A 259 -3.99 -2.20 5.39
C LEU A 259 -3.55 -3.58 4.88
N ALA A 260 -2.95 -3.64 3.69
CA ALA A 260 -2.41 -4.85 3.11
C ALA A 260 -1.21 -5.38 3.91
N ALA A 261 -0.27 -4.51 4.30
CA ALA A 261 0.85 -4.87 5.17
C ALA A 261 0.35 -5.46 6.51
N PHE A 262 -0.65 -4.82 7.13
CA PHE A 262 -1.24 -5.34 8.36
C PHE A 262 -1.92 -6.71 8.16
N ALA A 263 -2.67 -6.88 7.07
CA ALA A 263 -3.30 -8.16 6.74
C ALA A 263 -2.25 -9.26 6.53
N MET A 264 -1.14 -8.97 5.84
CA MET A 264 -0.04 -9.91 5.64
C MET A 264 0.65 -10.28 6.95
N MET A 265 0.86 -9.32 7.85
CA MET A 265 1.44 -9.58 9.18
C MET A 265 0.55 -10.52 9.99
N LYS A 266 -0.77 -10.28 9.98
CA LYS A 266 -1.76 -11.14 10.63
C LYS A 266 -1.80 -12.55 10.03
N GLN A 267 -1.74 -12.67 8.70
CA GLN A 267 -1.67 -13.97 8.03
C GLN A 267 -0.40 -14.74 8.43
N ASN A 268 0.73 -14.05 8.56
CA ASN A 268 1.98 -14.65 9.00
C ASN A 268 1.94 -15.12 10.47
N GLU A 269 1.31 -14.37 11.38
CA GLU A 269 1.12 -14.79 12.78
C GLU A 269 0.21 -16.01 12.90
N GLN A 270 -0.86 -16.07 12.10
CA GLN A 270 -1.84 -17.17 12.15
C GLN A 270 -1.35 -18.45 11.46
N ALA A 271 -0.29 -18.38 10.66
CA ALA A 271 0.30 -19.53 10.00
C ALA A 271 1.09 -20.39 10.99
N LEU A 272 0.37 -21.28 11.68
CA LEU A 272 0.88 -22.49 12.33
C LEU A 272 1.09 -23.56 11.25
N THR A 273 2.17 -23.45 10.51
CA THR A 273 2.49 -24.39 9.42
C THR A 273 3.51 -25.41 9.87
N ASP A 274 3.11 -26.68 9.92
CA ASP A 274 3.94 -27.82 10.31
C ASP A 274 4.80 -28.36 9.15
N SER A 275 4.49 -27.98 7.89
CA SER A 275 5.22 -28.48 6.73
C SER A 275 6.17 -27.44 6.10
N PRO A 276 7.42 -27.84 5.74
CA PRO A 276 8.38 -26.97 5.06
C PRO A 276 7.88 -26.39 3.73
N SER A 277 7.05 -27.12 2.98
CA SER A 277 6.47 -26.68 1.72
C SER A 277 5.48 -25.54 1.89
N GLU A 278 4.62 -25.61 2.90
CA GLU A 278 3.65 -24.55 3.20
C GLU A 278 4.35 -23.27 3.67
N ILE A 279 5.41 -23.40 4.46
CA ILE A 279 6.25 -22.27 4.87
C ILE A 279 6.88 -21.62 3.64
N ARG A 280 7.41 -22.39 2.70
CA ARG A 280 8.01 -21.86 1.46
C ARG A 280 6.98 -21.13 0.59
N THR A 281 5.78 -21.67 0.42
CA THR A 281 4.70 -21.01 -0.33
C THR A 281 4.21 -19.74 0.39
N LEU A 282 4.16 -19.74 1.72
CA LEU A 282 3.85 -18.55 2.50
C LEU A 282 4.93 -17.48 2.31
N ILE A 283 6.22 -17.83 2.44
CA ILE A 283 7.35 -16.91 2.22
C ILE A 283 7.27 -16.31 0.82
N SER A 284 7.09 -17.13 -0.22
CA SER A 284 6.97 -16.63 -1.60
C SER A 284 5.84 -15.61 -1.75
N ARG A 285 4.63 -15.93 -1.26
CA ARG A 285 3.48 -15.01 -1.33
C ARG A 285 3.71 -13.72 -0.54
N LEU A 286 4.37 -13.82 0.63
CA LEU A 286 4.69 -12.66 1.45
C LEU A 286 5.77 -11.79 0.77
N SER A 287 6.79 -12.39 0.16
CA SER A 287 7.82 -11.69 -0.60
C SER A 287 7.23 -10.97 -1.82
N ASP A 288 6.38 -11.64 -2.60
CA ASP A 288 5.69 -11.03 -3.74
C ASP A 288 4.81 -9.86 -3.27
N GLY A 289 4.07 -10.05 -2.18
CA GLY A 289 3.26 -8.98 -1.59
C GLY A 289 4.08 -7.80 -1.10
N VAL A 290 5.21 -8.02 -0.42
CA VAL A 290 6.11 -6.95 0.04
C VAL A 290 6.68 -6.17 -1.14
N ASN A 291 7.08 -6.85 -2.21
CA ASN A 291 7.57 -6.20 -3.42
C ASN A 291 6.50 -5.30 -4.04
N GLU A 292 5.25 -5.76 -4.12
CA GLU A 292 4.13 -4.92 -4.59
C GLU A 292 3.89 -3.71 -3.67
N LEU A 293 3.95 -3.88 -2.35
CA LEU A 293 3.82 -2.77 -1.40
C LEU A 293 4.92 -1.73 -1.57
N GLN A 294 6.16 -2.15 -1.80
CA GLN A 294 7.30 -1.25 -2.05
C GLN A 294 7.11 -0.49 -3.37
N LEU A 295 6.66 -1.17 -4.43
CA LEU A 295 6.36 -0.54 -5.71
C LEU A 295 5.20 0.47 -5.60
N ASP A 296 4.16 0.14 -4.82
CA ASP A 296 3.04 1.04 -4.57
C ASP A 296 3.48 2.29 -3.79
N LEU A 297 4.42 2.19 -2.83
CA LEU A 297 4.97 3.36 -2.14
C LEU A 297 5.84 4.21 -3.07
N ALA A 298 6.78 3.61 -3.80
CA ALA A 298 7.71 4.35 -4.67
C ALA A 298 6.98 5.03 -5.85
N PHE A 299 6.11 4.31 -6.56
CA PHE A 299 5.45 4.84 -7.76
C PHE A 299 4.07 5.43 -7.50
N GLY A 300 3.35 4.95 -6.48
CA GLY A 300 2.00 5.41 -6.17
C GLY A 300 1.94 6.54 -5.13
N VAL A 301 2.99 6.75 -4.34
CA VAL A 301 3.04 7.80 -3.32
C VAL A 301 4.15 8.82 -3.62
N GLU A 302 5.42 8.39 -3.65
CA GLU A 302 6.55 9.33 -3.80
C GLU A 302 6.47 10.13 -5.10
N ALA A 303 6.12 9.47 -6.21
CA ALA A 303 5.94 10.13 -7.51
C ALA A 303 4.90 11.27 -7.47
N TYR A 304 3.83 11.16 -6.68
CA TYR A 304 2.79 12.19 -6.61
C TYR A 304 3.03 13.23 -5.52
N VAL A 305 3.76 12.87 -4.48
CA VAL A 305 4.04 13.73 -3.32
C VAL A 305 5.23 14.65 -3.61
N ASP A 306 6.25 14.13 -4.29
CA ASP A 306 7.52 14.82 -4.53
C ASP A 306 7.70 15.32 -5.96
N SER A 307 6.99 14.76 -6.97
CA SER A 307 7.01 15.33 -8.32
C SER A 307 6.13 16.57 -8.39
N LEU A 308 6.77 17.71 -8.60
CA LEU A 308 6.09 18.95 -8.93
C LEU A 308 5.68 18.89 -10.40
N LEU A 309 4.44 18.44 -10.66
CA LEU A 309 3.87 18.41 -12.00
C LEU A 309 3.76 19.82 -12.62
N ILE A 310 3.65 20.84 -11.76
CA ILE A 310 3.58 22.24 -12.14
C ILE A 310 4.60 22.99 -11.25
N PRO A 311 5.81 23.28 -11.76
CA PRO A 311 6.88 23.96 -11.02
C PRO A 311 6.61 25.47 -10.93
N GLU A 312 5.54 25.83 -10.21
CA GLU A 312 5.04 27.18 -10.05
C GLU A 312 4.79 27.48 -8.58
N MET A 313 5.18 28.67 -8.13
CA MET A 313 5.18 29.03 -6.70
C MET A 313 3.81 28.86 -6.02
N LEU A 314 2.72 29.06 -6.77
CA LEU A 314 1.35 28.92 -6.26
C LEU A 314 0.99 27.44 -6.01
N THR A 315 1.26 26.57 -6.99
CA THR A 315 0.97 25.15 -6.89
C THR A 315 1.90 24.47 -5.89
N GLU A 316 3.18 24.85 -5.86
CA GLU A 316 4.16 24.38 -4.87
C GLU A 316 3.77 24.76 -3.43
N GLY A 317 3.35 26.01 -3.23
CA GLY A 317 2.90 26.51 -1.93
C GLY A 317 1.69 25.75 -1.41
N PHE A 318 0.71 25.53 -2.29
CA PHE A 318 -0.47 24.73 -1.96
C PHE A 318 -0.10 23.26 -1.69
N GLN A 319 0.71 22.66 -2.56
CA GLN A 319 1.15 21.27 -2.45
C GLN A 319 1.88 21.01 -1.14
N SER A 320 2.88 21.83 -0.80
CA SER A 320 3.64 21.64 0.44
C SER A 320 2.74 21.78 1.66
N SER A 321 1.90 22.81 1.71
CA SER A 321 1.03 23.04 2.86
C SER A 321 -0.06 21.97 2.98
N LEU A 322 -0.62 21.49 1.87
CA LEU A 322 -1.61 20.41 1.87
C LEU A 322 -0.97 19.08 2.28
N ARG A 323 0.21 18.76 1.76
CA ARG A 323 0.98 17.57 2.14
C ARG A 323 1.23 17.51 3.65
N ASP A 324 1.62 18.64 4.23
CA ASP A 324 1.91 18.74 5.66
C ASP A 324 0.61 18.65 6.49
N THR A 325 -0.46 19.30 6.05
CA THR A 325 -1.79 19.23 6.70
C THR A 325 -2.41 17.82 6.62
N LEU A 326 -2.15 17.08 5.55
CA LEU A 326 -2.58 15.68 5.38
C LEU A 326 -1.72 14.69 6.17
N GLY A 327 -0.53 15.09 6.64
CA GLY A 327 0.40 14.21 7.36
C GLY A 327 0.94 13.08 6.49
N ILE A 328 1.13 13.32 5.18
CA ILE A 328 1.52 12.25 4.23
C ILE A 328 2.92 11.72 4.56
N ARG A 329 3.87 12.59 4.90
CA ARG A 329 5.25 12.19 5.24
C ARG A 329 5.31 11.25 6.43
N ASP A 330 4.69 11.64 7.54
CA ASP A 330 4.64 10.79 8.74
C ASP A 330 3.94 9.46 8.47
N SER A 331 2.90 9.48 7.63
CA SER A 331 2.16 8.28 7.24
C SER A 331 2.99 7.36 6.33
N LEU A 332 3.82 7.94 5.46
CA LEU A 332 4.71 7.22 4.54
C LEU A 332 5.82 6.53 5.33
N ASP A 333 6.51 7.27 6.21
CA ASP A 333 7.56 6.73 7.09
C ASP A 333 7.05 5.59 7.97
N ASN A 334 5.84 5.73 8.53
CA ASN A 334 5.21 4.68 9.32
C ASN A 334 4.90 3.43 8.48
N SER A 335 4.44 3.62 7.24
CA SER A 335 4.11 2.51 6.32
C SER A 335 5.38 1.80 5.82
N ALA A 336 6.43 2.55 5.47
CA ALA A 336 7.74 2.02 5.11
C ALA A 336 8.33 1.17 6.25
N ARG A 337 8.31 1.68 7.49
CA ARG A 337 8.74 0.90 8.68
C ARG A 337 7.94 -0.39 8.87
N MET A 338 6.65 -0.41 8.54
CA MET A 338 5.83 -1.62 8.62
C MET A 338 6.25 -2.65 7.57
N VAL A 339 6.52 -2.20 6.33
CA VAL A 339 7.03 -3.05 5.24
C VAL A 339 8.42 -3.59 5.58
N GLU A 340 9.34 -2.76 6.11
CA GLU A 340 10.67 -3.21 6.57
C GLU A 340 10.59 -4.29 7.65
N ARG A 341 9.67 -4.14 8.61
CA ARG A 341 9.43 -5.15 9.65
C ARG A 341 8.93 -6.46 9.04
N LEU A 342 8.03 -6.42 8.05
CA LEU A 342 7.57 -7.60 7.32
C LEU A 342 8.74 -8.29 6.61
N THR A 343 9.59 -7.54 5.90
CA THR A 343 10.79 -8.09 5.25
C THR A 343 11.71 -8.79 6.25
N SER A 344 11.95 -8.17 7.41
CA SER A 344 12.76 -8.77 8.48
C SER A 344 12.16 -10.08 9.00
N VAL A 345 10.85 -10.13 9.22
CA VAL A 345 10.14 -11.34 9.66
C VAL A 345 10.19 -12.44 8.61
N ILE A 346 10.02 -12.11 7.32
CA ILE A 346 10.14 -13.06 6.21
C ILE A 346 11.56 -13.63 6.15
N ASN A 347 12.58 -12.78 6.25
CA ASN A 347 13.98 -13.20 6.24
C ASN A 347 14.31 -14.12 7.43
N ALA A 348 13.81 -13.79 8.63
CA ALA A 348 13.98 -14.64 9.81
C ALA A 348 13.31 -16.02 9.65
N ARG A 349 12.09 -16.07 9.08
CA ARG A 349 11.42 -17.34 8.77
C ARG A 349 12.13 -18.14 7.67
N SER A 350 12.66 -17.47 6.64
CA SER A 350 13.46 -18.12 5.60
C SER A 350 14.71 -18.76 6.19
N ALA A 351 15.46 -18.02 7.01
CA ALA A 351 16.65 -18.54 7.68
C ALA A 351 16.32 -19.72 8.62
N ALA A 352 15.20 -19.66 9.35
CA ALA A 352 14.73 -20.76 10.18
C ALA A 352 14.35 -22.00 9.35
N LEU A 353 13.71 -21.80 8.19
CA LEU A 353 13.38 -22.87 7.26
C LEU A 353 14.64 -23.52 6.66
N ASP A 354 15.60 -22.71 6.21
CA ASP A 354 16.87 -23.20 5.66
C ASP A 354 17.65 -24.00 6.71
N ALA A 355 17.66 -23.54 7.96
CA ALA A 355 18.25 -24.28 9.07
C ALA A 355 17.55 -25.63 9.33
N ALA A 356 16.22 -25.65 9.31
CA ALA A 356 15.45 -26.89 9.50
C ALA A 356 15.64 -27.89 8.35
N LEU A 357 15.75 -27.41 7.10
CA LEU A 357 16.06 -28.24 5.95
C LEU A 357 17.49 -28.78 6.01
N ALA A 358 18.48 -27.95 6.36
CA ALA A 358 19.85 -28.38 6.54
C ALA A 358 19.98 -29.45 7.63
N GLU A 359 19.24 -29.34 8.75
CA GLU A 359 19.24 -30.36 9.79
C GLU A 359 18.63 -31.68 9.30
N ARG A 360 17.58 -31.61 8.49
CA ARG A 360 16.95 -32.81 7.89
C ARG A 360 17.90 -33.49 6.90
N ASP A 361 18.54 -32.73 6.03
CA ASP A 361 19.49 -33.24 5.05
C ASP A 361 20.72 -33.85 5.74
N GLU A 362 21.22 -33.22 6.81
CA GLU A 362 22.32 -33.75 7.62
C GLU A 362 21.92 -35.08 8.30
N ARG A 363 20.70 -35.18 8.86
CA ARG A 363 20.19 -36.44 9.42
C ARG A 363 20.10 -37.53 8.36
N GLN A 364 19.60 -37.20 7.17
CA GLN A 364 19.48 -38.15 6.06
C GLN A 364 20.86 -38.59 5.55
N ASN A 365 21.80 -37.66 5.39
CA ASN A 365 23.18 -37.94 4.99
C ASN A 365 23.90 -38.81 6.02
N ARG A 366 23.68 -38.61 7.32
CA ARG A 366 24.21 -39.50 8.37
C ARG A 366 23.65 -40.90 8.25
N VAL A 367 22.35 -41.06 7.99
CA VAL A 367 21.73 -42.38 7.81
C VAL A 367 22.29 -43.06 6.57
N ILE A 368 22.37 -42.37 5.42
CA ILE A 368 22.91 -42.90 4.18
C ILE A 368 24.39 -43.29 4.37
N SER A 369 25.19 -42.42 4.99
CA SER A 369 26.60 -42.69 5.26
C SER A 369 26.78 -43.91 6.17
N ALA A 370 25.95 -44.05 7.20
CA ALA A 370 25.96 -45.22 8.07
C ALA A 370 25.58 -46.51 7.32
N LEU A 371 24.61 -46.42 6.41
CA LEU A 371 24.15 -47.55 5.58
C LEU A 371 25.21 -47.98 4.57
N VAL A 372 25.88 -47.02 3.92
CA VAL A 372 27.01 -47.27 3.00
C VAL A 372 28.20 -47.86 3.75
N ALA A 373 28.52 -47.36 4.95
CA ALA A 373 29.58 -47.94 5.79
C ALA A 373 29.25 -49.39 6.17
N ALA A 374 28.02 -49.68 6.56
CA ALA A 374 27.57 -51.04 6.87
C ALA A 374 27.62 -51.97 5.64
N ALA A 375 27.15 -51.51 4.48
CA ALA A 375 27.19 -52.29 3.24
C ALA A 375 28.62 -52.60 2.79
N THR A 376 29.53 -51.61 2.89
CA THR A 376 30.96 -51.78 2.58
C THR A 376 31.60 -52.81 3.51
N LEU A 377 31.28 -52.77 4.81
CA LEU A 377 31.79 -53.72 5.80
C LEU A 377 31.34 -55.16 5.51
N ILE A 378 30.14 -55.36 4.97
CA ILE A 378 29.60 -56.68 4.63
C ILE A 378 30.16 -57.22 3.30
N ALA A 379 30.41 -56.34 2.32
CA ALA A 379 30.87 -56.73 0.99
C ALA A 379 32.36 -57.07 0.90
N LEU A 380 33.19 -56.43 1.74
CA LEU A 380 34.64 -56.56 1.69
C LEU A 380 35.17 -57.99 2.02
N PRO A 381 34.67 -58.71 3.06
CA PRO A 381 35.17 -60.04 3.40
C PRO A 381 34.98 -61.08 2.28
N PRO A 382 33.79 -61.18 1.63
CA PRO A 382 33.62 -62.03 0.45
C PRO A 382 34.56 -61.68 -0.70
N THR A 383 34.79 -60.39 -0.99
CA THR A 383 35.73 -59.99 -2.06
C THR A 383 37.17 -60.35 -1.74
N LEU A 384 37.60 -60.23 -0.48
CA LEU A 384 38.93 -60.64 -0.03
C LEU A 384 39.09 -62.16 -0.11
N LEU A 385 38.06 -62.93 0.26
CA LEU A 385 38.05 -64.38 0.10
C LEU A 385 38.10 -64.79 -1.36
N LEU A 386 37.30 -64.17 -2.23
CA LEU A 386 37.33 -64.45 -3.67
C LEU A 386 38.70 -64.12 -4.28
N ALA A 387 39.32 -63.00 -3.88
CA ALA A 387 40.67 -62.63 -4.31
C ALA A 387 41.72 -63.63 -3.80
N PHE A 388 41.61 -64.08 -2.55
CA PHE A 388 42.51 -65.10 -1.99
C PHE A 388 42.42 -66.42 -2.76
N PHE A 389 41.22 -66.88 -3.08
CA PHE A 389 41.00 -68.11 -3.85
C PHE A 389 41.36 -67.95 -5.34
N GLY A 390 41.19 -66.76 -5.91
CA GLY A 390 41.59 -66.46 -7.30
C GLY A 390 43.09 -66.36 -7.50
N VAL A 391 43.83 -65.76 -6.55
CA VAL A 391 45.30 -65.58 -6.65
C VAL A 391 46.05 -66.85 -6.25
N ASN A 392 45.54 -67.66 -5.32
CA ASN A 392 46.16 -68.92 -4.90
C ASN A 392 45.62 -70.15 -5.66
N ALA A 393 45.02 -69.97 -6.84
CA ALA A 393 44.38 -71.03 -7.60
C ALA A 393 45.28 -72.25 -7.89
N THR A 394 46.61 -72.07 -7.91
CA THR A 394 47.59 -73.16 -8.11
C THR A 394 47.88 -73.99 -6.85
N ASN A 395 47.46 -73.54 -5.66
CA ASN A 395 47.64 -74.22 -4.37
C ASN A 395 46.31 -74.73 -3.78
N VAL A 396 45.21 -74.68 -4.54
CA VAL A 396 43.90 -75.22 -4.15
C VAL A 396 43.75 -76.61 -4.78
N ASP A 397 43.53 -77.61 -3.95
CA ASP A 397 43.49 -79.03 -4.32
C ASP A 397 42.21 -79.33 -5.16
N GLU A 398 42.36 -79.68 -6.44
CA GLU A 398 41.26 -79.86 -7.41
C GLU A 398 40.22 -80.94 -7.00
N GLY A 399 40.58 -81.83 -6.07
CA GLY A 399 39.72 -82.92 -5.61
C GLY A 399 38.80 -82.63 -4.41
N ARG A 400 38.79 -81.40 -3.86
CA ARG A 400 38.05 -81.11 -2.60
C ARG A 400 37.25 -79.80 -2.65
N SER A 401 36.14 -79.80 -1.89
CA SER A 401 35.22 -78.66 -1.82
C SER A 401 35.84 -77.46 -1.09
N ILE A 402 35.62 -76.26 -1.62
CA ILE A 402 36.02 -74.93 -1.08
C ILE A 402 35.46 -74.66 0.34
N LEU A 403 34.54 -75.50 0.81
CA LEU A 403 33.88 -75.40 2.13
C LEU A 403 34.51 -76.31 3.21
N ASP A 404 35.65 -76.97 2.94
CA ASP A 404 36.31 -77.84 3.92
C ASP A 404 36.97 -77.01 5.06
N LEU A 405 36.18 -76.76 6.12
CA LEU A 405 36.55 -75.95 7.28
C LEU A 405 37.80 -76.46 8.01
N GLY A 406 38.16 -77.74 7.86
CA GLY A 406 39.32 -78.36 8.51
C GLY A 406 40.68 -77.88 7.97
N ARG A 407 40.77 -77.45 6.70
CA ARG A 407 42.03 -76.99 6.08
C ARG A 407 42.03 -75.49 5.79
N TYR A 408 40.90 -74.93 5.35
CA TYR A 408 40.78 -73.51 4.99
C TYR A 408 40.21 -72.64 6.13
N GLY A 409 39.82 -73.23 7.27
CA GLY A 409 39.26 -72.51 8.41
C GLY A 409 40.15 -71.39 8.94
N ALA A 410 41.47 -71.55 8.90
CA ALA A 410 42.42 -70.49 9.27
C ALA A 410 42.36 -69.29 8.30
N ALA A 411 42.19 -69.53 6.99
CA ALA A 411 42.05 -68.47 5.99
C ALA A 411 40.71 -67.74 6.12
N TYR A 412 39.61 -68.47 6.35
CA TYR A 412 38.31 -67.88 6.65
C TYR A 412 38.34 -67.07 7.95
N ALA A 413 38.97 -67.59 9.01
CA ALA A 413 39.11 -66.87 10.27
C ALA A 413 39.92 -65.58 10.09
N LEU A 414 41.08 -65.64 9.42
CA LEU A 414 41.95 -64.48 9.22
C LEU A 414 41.31 -63.41 8.32
N ALA A 415 40.50 -63.82 7.33
CA ALA A 415 39.73 -62.91 6.49
C ALA A 415 38.59 -62.20 7.26
N TRP A 416 37.89 -62.90 8.16
CA TRP A 416 36.75 -62.37 8.90
C TRP A 416 37.12 -61.68 10.22
N LEU A 417 38.25 -62.01 10.84
CA LEU A 417 38.70 -61.47 12.13
C LEU A 417 38.73 -59.93 12.20
N PRO A 418 39.32 -59.19 11.23
CA PRO A 418 39.31 -57.72 11.29
C PRO A 418 37.89 -57.14 11.22
N PHE A 419 36.94 -57.80 10.55
CA PHE A 419 35.53 -57.37 10.48
C PHE A 419 34.82 -57.60 11.80
N VAL A 420 35.00 -58.78 12.41
CA VAL A 420 34.43 -59.08 13.73
C VAL A 420 34.93 -58.08 14.78
N VAL A 421 36.23 -57.75 14.75
CA VAL A 421 36.82 -56.74 15.65
C VAL A 421 36.18 -55.36 15.42
N LEU A 422 36.01 -54.94 14.17
CA LEU A 422 35.36 -53.66 13.84
C LEU A 422 33.90 -53.60 14.30
N VAL A 423 33.14 -54.67 14.12
CA VAL A 423 31.74 -54.79 14.57
C VAL A 423 31.66 -54.75 16.10
N VAL A 424 32.55 -55.45 16.81
CA VAL A 424 32.59 -55.45 18.28
C VAL A 424 32.95 -54.06 18.83
N ILE A 425 33.93 -53.37 18.22
CA ILE A 425 34.29 -51.99 18.60
C ILE A 425 33.11 -51.04 18.33
N GLY A 426 32.48 -51.14 17.16
CA GLY A 426 31.31 -50.34 16.80
C GLY A 426 30.14 -50.56 17.77
N TYR A 427 29.84 -51.80 18.12
CA TYR A 427 28.82 -52.15 19.10
C TYR A 427 29.13 -51.58 20.49
N PHE A 428 30.38 -51.66 20.94
CA PHE A 428 30.79 -51.06 22.22
C PHE A 428 30.66 -49.54 22.23
N LEU A 429 31.01 -48.86 21.14
CA LEU A 429 30.85 -47.41 21.00
C LEU A 429 29.37 -46.99 20.99
N LEU A 430 28.52 -47.66 20.20
CA LEU A 430 27.08 -47.38 20.15
C LEU A 430 26.41 -47.59 21.51
N ARG A 431 26.79 -48.66 22.21
CA ARG A 431 26.26 -48.99 23.54
C ARG A 431 26.75 -48.01 24.60
N ARG A 432 27.94 -47.42 24.44
CA ARG A 432 28.47 -46.37 25.33
C ARG A 432 27.77 -45.03 25.12
N VAL A 433 27.40 -44.68 23.89
CA VAL A 433 26.61 -43.47 23.59
C VAL A 433 25.18 -43.62 24.08
N SER A 434 24.56 -44.80 23.88
CA SER A 434 23.19 -45.08 24.33
C SER A 434 23.05 -45.24 25.85
N ARG A 435 24.16 -45.45 26.58
CA ARG A 435 24.20 -45.56 28.05
C ARG A 435 24.54 -44.25 28.76
N ARG A 436 24.58 -43.11 28.07
CA ARG A 436 24.45 -41.80 28.73
C ARG A 436 22.96 -41.43 28.76
N PRO A 437 22.25 -41.59 29.89
CA PRO A 437 21.00 -40.88 30.07
C PRO A 437 21.38 -39.41 30.27
N GLY A 438 21.31 -38.64 29.18
CA GLY A 438 21.38 -37.20 29.23
C GLY A 438 20.06 -36.67 29.75
N THR A 439 20.00 -36.45 31.06
CA THR A 439 19.11 -35.53 31.73
C THR A 439 19.24 -34.16 31.06
N LEU A 440 18.30 -33.82 30.19
CA LEU A 440 18.06 -32.46 29.66
C LEU A 440 16.56 -32.18 29.74
N LEU A 441 16.03 -32.20 30.95
CA LEU A 441 14.89 -31.36 31.33
C LEU A 441 15.42 -30.46 32.45
N PRO A 442 15.53 -29.14 32.26
CA PRO A 442 15.62 -28.26 33.40
C PRO A 442 14.28 -28.31 34.14
N ALA A 443 14.37 -28.40 35.46
CA ALA A 443 13.26 -28.41 36.38
C ALA A 443 12.32 -27.22 36.13
N SER A 444 11.03 -27.52 36.08
CA SER A 444 9.96 -26.58 36.39
C SER A 444 10.14 -26.07 37.81
N ASP A 445 10.41 -24.78 37.97
CA ASP A 445 10.28 -24.07 39.25
C ASP A 445 8.98 -23.24 39.30
N PRO A 446 8.45 -22.97 40.52
CA PRO A 446 7.02 -22.79 40.82
C PRO A 446 6.54 -21.32 40.74
N PRO A 447 5.24 -21.02 40.96
CA PRO A 447 4.67 -19.71 40.63
C PRO A 447 4.85 -18.71 41.78
N THR A 448 5.45 -17.55 41.51
CA THR A 448 5.38 -16.39 42.42
C THR A 448 5.39 -15.05 41.67
N ALA A 449 4.18 -14.46 41.60
CA ALA A 449 3.82 -13.07 41.96
C ALA A 449 4.39 -11.88 41.12
N PRO A 450 3.85 -10.66 41.28
CA PRO A 450 3.09 -9.97 40.24
C PRO A 450 3.88 -8.89 39.48
N VAL A 451 3.36 -8.57 38.30
CA VAL A 451 3.79 -7.51 37.39
C VAL A 451 3.88 -6.15 38.10
N PRO A 452 5.02 -5.43 38.05
CA PRO A 452 5.08 -4.02 38.41
C PRO A 452 4.43 -3.17 37.31
N ALA A 453 3.58 -2.23 37.71
CA ALA A 453 2.88 -1.30 36.84
C ALA A 453 3.82 -0.45 35.95
N PRO A 454 3.37 -0.03 34.75
CA PRO A 454 4.17 0.77 33.85
C PRO A 454 4.41 2.17 34.41
N ARG A 455 5.68 2.60 34.42
CA ARG A 455 6.07 3.98 34.74
C ARG A 455 5.62 4.89 33.60
N THR A 456 4.75 5.83 33.92
CA THR A 456 4.40 7.00 33.11
C THR A 456 5.64 7.87 32.90
N SER A 457 6.01 8.11 31.64
CA SER A 457 6.92 9.19 31.26
C SER A 457 6.14 10.50 31.21
N THR A 458 6.25 11.31 32.25
CA THR A 458 5.90 12.73 32.24
C THR A 458 7.14 13.53 31.86
N GLY A 459 7.07 14.34 30.79
CA GLY A 459 8.03 15.40 30.54
C GLY A 459 8.16 15.83 29.08
N SER A 460 7.18 16.60 28.58
CA SER A 460 7.31 17.82 27.75
C SER A 460 5.92 18.37 27.48
#